data_AF-A0ABD2W9G2-F1
#
_entry.id   AF-A0ABD2W9G2-F1
#
_cell.length_a   1.000
_cell.length_b   1.000
_cell.length_c   1.000
_cell.angle_alpha   90.00
_cell.angle_beta   90.00
_cell.angle_gamma   90.00
#
_symmetry.space_group_name_H-M   'P 1'
#
loop_
_entity.id
_entity.type
_entity.pdbx_description
1 polymer ?
#
loop_
_entity_poly.entity_id
_entity_poly.type
_entity_poly.pdbx_seq_one_letter_code
_entity_poly.pdbx_strand_id
1 'polypeptide(L)'
;MHWIGSEEPSGNSVVDSYVHQIQELVPGSLWRHVPSAENPADVASRGASLEQLLDRSCWISGPGWLSRPSAMWPSTERALEPPASPPVAAQCLQVSADDRTERSHI
;
A
#
# COMPACT_ATOMS: atom_id res chain seq x y z
N MET A 1 8.76 -5.47 -3.89
CA MET A 1 8.71 -4.49 -2.78
C MET A 1 10.13 -4.08 -2.48
N HIS A 2 10.64 -3.03 -3.13
CA HIS A 2 12.06 -2.66 -3.03
C HIS A 2 12.30 -1.48 -2.07
N TRP A 3 11.32 -0.58 -1.93
CA TRP A 3 11.48 0.66 -1.16
C TRP A 3 11.67 0.45 0.35
N ILE A 4 10.98 -0.54 0.95
CA ILE A 4 11.05 -0.77 2.40
C ILE A 4 12.40 -1.34 2.86
N GLY A 5 13.14 -2.00 1.97
CA GLY A 5 14.48 -2.52 2.23
C GLY A 5 15.57 -1.68 1.56
N SER A 6 15.20 -0.55 0.96
CA SER A 6 16.17 0.36 0.34
C SER A 6 16.81 1.23 1.43
N GLU A 7 18.09 1.54 1.25
CA GLU A 7 18.80 2.54 2.05
C GLU A 7 18.71 3.94 1.42
N GLU A 8 18.16 4.04 0.21
CA GLU A 8 18.01 5.32 -0.50
C GLU A 8 16.80 6.10 0.03
N PRO A 9 16.95 7.41 0.31
CA PRO A 9 15.83 8.25 0.74
C PRO A 9 14.72 8.29 -0.30
N SER A 10 13.47 8.22 0.16
CA SER A 10 12.29 8.35 -0.71
C SER A 10 12.02 9.79 -1.18
N GLY A 11 12.75 10.76 -0.63
CA GLY A 11 12.50 12.19 -0.83
C GLY A 11 11.35 12.74 0.00
N ASN A 12 10.80 11.94 0.93
CA ASN A 12 9.74 12.31 1.84
C ASN A 12 10.14 11.94 3.28
N SER A 13 10.38 12.95 4.10
CA SER A 13 10.89 12.78 5.48
C SER A 13 9.99 11.95 6.38
N VAL A 14 8.68 11.98 6.16
CA VAL A 14 7.71 11.17 6.91
C VAL A 14 7.86 9.70 6.51
N VAL A 15 7.93 9.43 5.21
CA VAL A 15 8.13 8.06 4.71
C VAL A 15 9.47 7.50 5.18
N ASP A 16 10.54 8.28 5.09
CA ASP A 16 11.89 7.87 5.51
C ASP A 16 11.93 7.56 7.02
N SER A 17 11.27 8.38 7.85
CA SER A 17 11.17 8.12 9.30
C SER A 17 10.42 6.83 9.61
N TYR A 18 9.35 6.51 8.87
CA TYR A 18 8.65 5.24 9.04
C TYR A 18 9.46 4.04 8.54
N VAL A 19 10.12 4.15 7.39
CA VAL A 19 11.01 3.08 6.87
C VAL A 19 12.10 2.76 7.88
N HIS A 20 12.75 3.77 8.45
CA HIS A 20 13.78 3.57 9.48
C HIS A 20 13.23 2.82 10.69
N GLN A 21 12.09 3.26 11.25
CA GLN A 21 11.45 2.58 12.39
C GLN A 21 11.10 1.13 12.07
N ILE A 22 10.58 0.87 10.87
CA ILE A 22 10.23 -0.48 10.44
C ILE A 22 11.49 -1.37 10.35
N GLN A 23 12.56 -0.85 9.76
CA GLN A 23 13.83 -1.58 9.61
C GLN A 23 14.51 -1.84 10.96
N GLU A 24 14.39 -0.94 11.94
CA GLU A 24 14.86 -1.17 13.32
C GLU A 24 14.08 -2.26 14.04
N LEU A 25 12.76 -2.32 13.82
CA LEU A 25 11.88 -3.27 14.52
C LEU A 25 11.87 -4.66 13.87
N VAL A 26 12.06 -4.75 12.56
CA VAL A 26 11.85 -5.99 11.80
C VAL A 26 12.94 -6.17 10.74
N PRO A 27 13.73 -7.27 10.81
CA PRO A 27 14.73 -7.59 9.79
C PRO A 27 14.16 -7.62 8.37
N GLY A 28 14.91 -7.05 7.41
CA GLY A 28 14.51 -6.96 6.00
C GLY A 28 14.16 -8.31 5.36
N SER A 29 14.73 -9.42 5.82
CA SER A 29 14.50 -10.77 5.30
C SER A 29 13.08 -11.32 5.52
N LEU A 30 12.27 -10.65 6.34
CA LEU A 30 10.91 -11.07 6.67
C LEU A 30 9.84 -10.52 5.71
N TRP A 31 10.17 -9.53 4.88
CA TRP A 31 9.19 -8.86 4.02
C TRP A 31 9.00 -9.60 2.70
N ARG A 32 7.75 -9.97 2.39
CA ARG A 32 7.38 -10.64 1.14
C ARG A 32 6.14 -9.99 0.52
N HIS A 33 6.04 -10.10 -0.79
CA HIS A 33 4.88 -9.61 -1.52
C HIS A 33 3.71 -10.60 -1.39
N VAL A 34 2.54 -10.09 -1.02
CA VAL A 34 1.27 -10.81 -1.09
C VAL A 34 0.56 -10.38 -2.39
N PRO A 35 0.15 -11.32 -3.27
CA PRO A 35 -0.64 -10.99 -4.45
C PRO A 35 -1.86 -10.14 -4.09
N SER A 36 -2.16 -9.09 -4.86
CA SER A 36 -3.23 -8.12 -4.53
C SER A 36 -4.59 -8.78 -4.29
N ALA A 37 -4.94 -9.81 -5.07
CA ALA A 37 -6.21 -10.54 -4.93
C ALA A 37 -6.32 -11.33 -3.62
N GLU A 38 -5.19 -11.65 -2.99
CA GLU A 38 -5.11 -12.40 -1.74
C GLU A 38 -4.75 -11.50 -0.55
N ASN A 39 -4.51 -10.20 -0.76
CA ASN A 39 -4.17 -9.27 0.32
C ASN A 39 -5.45 -8.78 1.03
N PRO A 40 -5.71 -9.20 2.28
CA PRO A 40 -6.91 -8.77 3.01
C PRO A 40 -6.98 -7.24 3.17
N ALA A 41 -5.83 -6.56 3.34
CA ALA A 41 -5.79 -5.11 3.48
C ALA A 41 -6.24 -4.37 2.19
N ASP A 42 -6.03 -4.96 1.00
CA ASP A 42 -6.50 -4.38 -0.26
C ASP A 42 -8.04 -4.35 -0.32
N VAL A 43 -8.68 -5.42 0.15
CA VAL A 43 -10.16 -5.51 0.22
C VAL A 43 -10.71 -4.42 1.15
N ALA A 44 -10.16 -4.27 2.34
CA ALA A 44 -10.64 -3.27 3.30
C ALA A 44 -10.36 -1.83 2.85
N SER A 45 -9.17 -1.55 2.31
CA SER A 45 -8.80 -0.19 1.87
C SER A 45 -9.56 0.31 0.65
N ARG A 46 -10.18 -0.58 -0.14
CA ARG A 46 -11.09 -0.22 -1.25
C ARG A 46 -12.51 0.16 -0.80
N GLY A 47 -12.81 0.10 0.50
CA GLY A 47 -14.12 0.48 1.04
C GLY A 47 -15.16 -0.64 0.98
N ALA A 48 -14.76 -1.90 1.18
CA ALA A 48 -15.70 -3.02 1.29
C ALA A 48 -16.61 -2.88 2.53
N SER A 49 -17.89 -3.28 2.39
CA SER A 49 -18.80 -3.37 3.53
C SER A 49 -18.42 -4.52 4.48
N LEU A 50 -18.92 -4.49 5.71
CA LEU A 50 -18.69 -5.57 6.68
C LEU A 50 -19.16 -6.93 6.14
N GLU A 51 -20.31 -6.96 5.46
CA GLU A 51 -20.86 -8.18 4.86
C GLU A 51 -19.93 -8.72 3.77
N GLN A 52 -19.40 -7.85 2.91
CA GLN A 52 -18.45 -8.23 1.86
C GLN A 52 -17.12 -8.73 2.43
N LEU A 53 -16.68 -8.18 3.57
CA LEU A 53 -15.49 -8.64 4.27
C LEU A 53 -15.71 -10.02 4.90
N LEU A 54 -16.90 -10.28 5.45
CA LEU A 54 -17.25 -11.58 6.04
C LEU A 54 -17.46 -12.67 4.98
N ASP A 55 -17.98 -12.32 3.81
CA ASP A 55 -18.13 -13.26 2.68
C ASP A 55 -16.78 -13.64 2.06
N ARG A 56 -15.80 -12.73 2.12
CA ARG A 56 -14.42 -13.00 1.66
C ARG A 56 -13.62 -13.72 2.75
N SER A 57 -13.51 -15.04 2.61
CA SER A 57 -12.72 -15.90 3.51
C SER A 57 -11.32 -15.36 3.80
N CYS A 58 -10.64 -14.77 2.79
CA CYS A 58 -9.27 -14.25 2.93
C CYS A 58 -9.13 -13.09 3.93
N TRP A 59 -10.20 -12.36 4.26
CA TRP A 59 -10.14 -11.30 5.27
C TRP A 59 -9.91 -11.86 6.67
N ILE A 60 -10.59 -12.96 7.01
CA ILE A 60 -10.53 -13.58 8.33
C ILE A 60 -9.39 -14.61 8.40
N SER A 61 -9.26 -15.48 7.40
CA SER A 61 -8.31 -16.59 7.42
C SER A 61 -6.96 -16.27 6.78
N GLY A 62 -6.85 -15.15 6.07
CA GLY A 62 -5.70 -14.86 5.22
C GLY A 62 -5.63 -15.76 3.97
N PRO A 63 -4.54 -15.63 3.18
CA PRO A 63 -4.28 -16.49 2.03
C PRO A 63 -4.08 -17.95 2.46
N GLY A 64 -4.64 -18.89 1.70
CA GLY A 64 -4.55 -20.32 2.04
C GLY A 64 -3.13 -20.91 1.98
N TRP A 65 -2.19 -20.23 1.31
CA TRP A 65 -0.78 -20.62 1.30
C TRP A 65 -0.02 -20.18 2.55
N LEU A 66 -0.51 -19.18 3.29
CA LEU A 66 0.17 -18.64 4.46
C LEU A 66 0.25 -19.68 5.60
N SER A 67 -0.74 -20.56 5.69
CA SER A 67 -0.77 -21.68 6.63
C SER A 67 0.08 -22.89 6.21
N ARG A 68 0.65 -22.86 5.00
CA ARG A 68 1.51 -23.94 4.48
C ARG A 68 2.99 -23.65 4.80
N PRO A 69 3.88 -24.65 4.73
CA PRO A 69 5.32 -24.42 4.87
C PRO A 69 5.81 -23.31 3.94
N SER A 70 6.80 -22.52 4.39
CA SER A 70 7.33 -21.36 3.64
C SER A 70 7.88 -21.69 2.24
N ALA A 71 8.24 -22.97 2.01
CA ALA A 71 8.62 -23.49 0.70
C ALA A 71 7.47 -23.47 -0.33
N MET A 72 6.21 -23.39 0.12
CA MET A 72 5.02 -23.34 -0.73
C MET A 72 4.46 -21.93 -0.89
N TRP A 73 5.11 -20.93 -0.30
CA TRP A 73 4.68 -19.53 -0.44
C TRP A 73 5.00 -19.03 -1.86
N PRO A 74 4.22 -18.07 -2.38
CA PRO A 74 4.46 -17.50 -3.70
C PRO A 74 5.86 -16.87 -3.77
N SER A 75 6.58 -17.16 -4.85
CA SER A 75 7.88 -16.54 -5.14
C SER A 75 7.70 -15.03 -5.37
N THR A 76 8.60 -14.23 -4.80
CA THR A 76 8.63 -12.76 -4.98
C THR A 76 9.16 -12.34 -6.37
N GLU A 77 9.30 -13.29 -7.30
CA GLU A 77 9.94 -13.07 -8.60
C GLU A 77 9.00 -12.28 -9.53
N ARG A 78 9.07 -10.95 -9.43
CA ARG A 78 8.60 -10.08 -10.51
C ARG A 78 9.67 -10.16 -11.60
N ALA A 79 9.37 -10.91 -12.66
CA ALA A 79 10.00 -10.70 -13.96
C ALA A 79 9.99 -9.19 -14.24
N LEU A 80 11.17 -8.65 -14.54
CA LEU A 80 11.39 -7.28 -14.94
C LEU A 80 10.73 -7.06 -16.31
N GLU A 81 9.41 -6.97 -16.36
CA GLU A 81 8.74 -6.38 -17.51
C GLU A 81 8.80 -4.85 -17.30
N PRO A 82 9.55 -4.11 -18.13
CA PRO A 82 9.57 -2.66 -18.04
C PRO A 82 8.14 -2.13 -18.20
N PRO A 83 7.75 -1.05 -17.50
CA PRO A 83 6.39 -0.54 -17.57
C PRO A 83 6.08 -0.11 -19.01
N ALA A 84 5.34 -0.95 -19.73
CA ALA A 84 4.72 -0.59 -21.00
C ALA A 84 3.49 0.27 -20.72
N SER A 85 3.67 1.45 -20.13
CA SER A 85 2.74 2.59 -20.16
C SER A 85 3.34 3.78 -19.41
N PRO A 86 3.25 5.01 -19.94
CA PRO A 86 3.64 6.20 -19.19
C PRO A 86 2.72 6.39 -17.98
N PRO A 87 3.21 7.02 -16.89
CA PRO A 87 2.39 7.27 -15.70
C PRO A 87 1.23 8.18 -16.07
N VAL A 88 0.00 7.69 -15.86
CA VAL A 88 -1.19 8.55 -15.77
C VAL A 88 -0.93 9.54 -14.65
N ALA A 89 -0.83 10.82 -15.01
CA ALA A 89 -0.67 11.90 -14.05
C ALA A 89 -1.77 11.79 -12.99
N ALA A 90 -1.38 11.57 -11.75
CA ALA A 90 -2.28 11.68 -10.62
C ALA A 90 -2.75 13.14 -10.58
N GLN A 91 -3.96 13.42 -11.06
CA GLN A 91 -4.61 14.70 -10.79
C GLN A 91 -4.98 14.70 -9.31
N CYS A 92 -4.11 15.28 -8.48
CA CYS A 92 -4.51 15.72 -7.15
C CYS A 92 -5.70 16.68 -7.32
N LEU A 93 -6.85 16.30 -6.76
CA LEU A 93 -7.98 17.21 -6.57
C LEU A 93 -7.50 18.35 -5.67
N GLN A 94 -7.20 19.50 -6.27
CA GLN A 94 -7.03 20.73 -5.53
C GLN A 94 -8.42 21.20 -5.08
N VAL A 95 -8.72 21.09 -3.79
CA VAL A 95 -9.80 21.88 -3.21
C VAL A 95 -9.32 23.33 -3.17
N SER A 96 -9.92 24.16 -4.00
CA SER A 96 -9.61 25.60 -4.02
C SER A 96 -10.17 26.22 -2.74
N ALA A 97 -9.28 26.78 -1.93
CA ALA A 97 -9.63 27.54 -0.74
C ALA A 97 -9.47 29.02 -1.06
N ASP A 98 -10.49 29.62 -1.67
CA ASP A 98 -10.73 31.07 -1.71
C ASP A 98 -12.23 31.23 -2.02
N ASP A 99 -13.05 31.93 -1.24
CA ASP A 99 -12.99 33.38 -1.13
C ASP A 99 -13.54 33.85 0.23
N ARG A 100 -12.67 34.47 1.02
CA ARG A 100 -13.05 35.41 2.06
C ARG A 100 -12.91 36.80 1.45
N THR A 101 -13.97 37.33 0.86
CA THR A 101 -14.04 38.77 0.56
C THR A 101 -15.13 39.43 1.40
N GLU A 102 -14.67 40.31 2.27
CA GLU A 102 -15.44 41.29 3.02
C GLU A 102 -16.39 42.10 2.10
N ARG A 103 -17.63 42.33 2.54
CA ARG A 103 -18.41 43.51 2.14
C ARG A 103 -19.13 44.11 3.35
N SER A 104 -18.59 45.26 3.77
CA SER A 104 -19.24 46.27 4.61
C SER A 104 -20.36 46.99 3.84
N HIS A 105 -21.29 47.59 4.61
CA HIS A 105 -22.47 48.40 4.21
C HIS A 105 -23.63 47.55 3.65
N ILE A 106 -24.83 47.53 4.25
CA ILE A 106 -25.67 48.62 4.80
C ILE A 106 -26.32 48.17 6.11
#